data_AF-A0A7L0KB21-F1
#
_entry.id   AF-A0A7L0KB21-F1
#
_cell.length_a   1.000
_cell.length_b   1.000
_cell.length_c   1.000
_cell.angle_alpha   90.00
_cell.angle_beta   90.00
_cell.angle_gamma   90.00
#
_symmetry.space_group_name_H-M   'P 1'
#
loop_
_entity.id
_entity.type
_entity.pdbx_description
1 polymer ?
#
loop_
_entity_poly.entity_id
_entity_poly.type
_entity_poly.pdbx_seq_one_letter_code
_entity_poly.pdbx_strand_id
1 'polypeptide(L)'
;QAMVACYPGNGTGYVRHVDNPNGDGRCITCIYYLNKNWDSKLHGGILRIFPEGKSYVADVEPIFDRLLFFWSDRRNPHEVQPSYATRYAMTVWYFDAEERAEAKKKFRNLAGMTLTKCSLGIS
;
A
#
# COMPACT_ATOMS: atom_id res chain seq x y z
N GLN A 1 13.25 -3.47 -1.72
CA GLN A 1 12.80 -4.53 -0.79
C GLN A 1 11.38 -4.92 -1.18
N ALA A 2 11.03 -6.21 -1.04
CA ALA A 2 9.67 -6.69 -1.26
C ALA A 2 8.98 -6.97 0.08
N MET A 3 7.69 -6.67 0.18
CA MET A 3 6.82 -7.10 1.27
C MET A 3 6.07 -8.36 0.82
N VAL A 4 6.25 -9.46 1.53
CA VAL A 4 5.47 -10.69 1.32
C VAL A 4 4.35 -10.70 2.34
N ALA A 5 3.10 -10.78 1.90
CA ALA A 5 1.94 -10.78 2.75
C ALA A 5 1.18 -12.11 2.66
N CYS A 6 0.77 -12.63 3.81
CA CYS A 6 -0.14 -13.75 3.97
C CYS A 6 -1.35 -13.25 4.76
N TYR A 7 -2.51 -13.26 4.12
CA TYR A 7 -3.79 -13.00 4.78
C TYR A 7 -4.44 -14.36 5.05
N PRO A 8 -4.57 -14.78 6.31
CA PRO A 8 -4.91 -16.17 6.63
C PRO A 8 -6.34 -16.58 6.23
N GLY A 9 -7.23 -15.60 5.99
CA GLY A 9 -8.66 -15.81 5.75
C GLY A 9 -9.49 -15.26 6.91
N ASN A 10 -10.59 -15.94 7.28
CA ASN A 10 -11.45 -15.62 8.43
C ASN A 10 -12.03 -14.18 8.43
N GLY A 11 -12.31 -13.64 7.25
CA GLY A 11 -12.84 -12.29 7.11
C GLY A 11 -11.79 -11.19 7.29
N THR A 12 -10.49 -11.55 7.36
CA THR A 12 -9.42 -10.53 7.36
C THR A 12 -9.41 -9.77 6.04
N GLY A 13 -9.28 -8.45 6.15
CA GLY A 13 -9.18 -7.52 5.03
C GLY A 13 -8.26 -6.37 5.41
N TYR A 14 -8.25 -5.32 4.60
CA TYR A 14 -7.49 -4.12 4.88
C TYR A 14 -8.35 -2.90 4.56
N VAL A 15 -8.49 -2.02 5.55
CA VAL A 15 -9.34 -0.83 5.43
C VAL A 15 -8.87 0.09 4.32
N ARG A 16 -9.78 0.94 3.83
CA ARG A 16 -9.46 1.92 2.80
C ARG A 16 -8.33 2.84 3.22
N HIS A 17 -7.30 2.96 2.37
CA HIS A 17 -6.12 3.77 2.63
C HIS A 17 -5.49 4.25 1.32
N VAL A 18 -4.48 5.10 1.46
CA VAL A 18 -3.57 5.53 0.39
C VAL A 18 -2.18 5.06 0.78
N ASP A 19 -1.44 4.49 -0.17
CA ASP A 19 -0.10 3.96 0.13
C ASP A 19 0.86 5.07 0.55
N ASN A 20 0.93 6.15 -0.24
CA ASN A 20 1.77 7.32 0.02
C ASN A 20 0.90 8.59 0.21
N PRO A 21 0.31 8.82 1.40
CA PRO A 21 -0.59 9.95 1.63
C PRO A 21 0.13 11.28 1.83
N ASN A 22 1.42 11.25 2.20
CA ASN A 22 2.18 12.39 2.75
C ASN A 22 3.51 12.65 2.03
N GLY A 23 3.77 11.98 0.92
CA GLY A 23 4.97 12.21 0.11
C GLY A 23 6.25 11.59 0.69
N ASP A 24 6.25 10.28 0.94
CA ASP A 24 7.43 9.56 1.44
C ASP A 24 8.39 9.06 0.34
N GLY A 25 8.05 9.35 -0.92
CA GLY A 25 8.79 8.99 -2.13
C GLY A 25 8.24 7.79 -2.89
N ARG A 26 7.32 6.99 -2.33
CA ARG A 26 6.72 5.85 -3.06
C ARG A 26 5.80 6.38 -4.16
N CYS A 27 6.09 6.07 -5.43
CA CYS A 27 5.34 6.58 -6.57
C CYS A 27 4.49 5.51 -7.26
N ILE A 28 4.99 4.28 -7.38
CA ILE A 28 4.28 3.14 -7.99
C ILE A 28 4.22 1.99 -7.00
N THR A 29 3.00 1.48 -6.78
CA THR A 29 2.76 0.22 -6.09
C THR A 29 2.66 -0.89 -7.13
N CYS A 30 3.45 -1.93 -6.95
CA CYS A 30 3.47 -3.12 -7.77
C CYS A 30 3.09 -4.33 -6.92
N ILE A 31 2.01 -5.02 -7.27
CA ILE A 31 1.52 -6.21 -6.55
C ILE A 31 1.55 -7.41 -7.47
N TYR A 32 2.13 -8.51 -7.00
CA TYR A 32 2.11 -9.80 -7.67
C TYR A 32 1.30 -10.81 -6.85
N TYR A 33 0.31 -11.44 -7.47
CA TYR A 33 -0.63 -12.35 -6.81
C TYR A 33 -0.27 -13.82 -7.04
N LEU A 34 -0.47 -14.64 -6.00
CA LEU A 34 0.03 -16.02 -5.94
C LEU A 34 -1.09 -17.06 -5.73
N ASN A 35 -2.36 -16.69 -5.95
CA ASN A 35 -3.51 -17.49 -5.52
C ASN A 35 -4.11 -18.30 -6.66
N LYS A 36 -3.70 -19.56 -6.79
CA LYS A 36 -4.24 -20.49 -7.80
C LYS A 36 -5.70 -20.82 -7.51
N ASN A 37 -6.50 -20.98 -8.56
CA ASN A 37 -7.92 -21.36 -8.46
C ASN A 37 -8.74 -20.44 -7.54
N TRP A 38 -8.41 -19.14 -7.54
CA TRP A 38 -9.14 -18.17 -6.71
C TRP A 38 -10.50 -17.84 -7.33
N ASP A 39 -11.58 -18.17 -6.62
CA ASP A 39 -12.93 -17.69 -6.90
C ASP A 39 -13.27 -16.53 -5.96
N SER A 40 -13.40 -15.31 -6.50
CA SER A 40 -13.69 -14.11 -5.72
C SER A 40 -15.10 -14.12 -5.09
N LYS A 41 -16.05 -14.86 -5.66
CA LYS A 41 -17.42 -14.98 -5.12
C LYS A 41 -17.47 -15.87 -3.88
N LEU A 42 -16.60 -16.88 -3.81
CA LEU A 42 -16.49 -17.80 -2.68
C LEU A 42 -15.47 -17.33 -1.64
N HIS A 43 -14.29 -16.89 -2.09
CA HIS A 43 -13.16 -16.58 -1.22
C HIS A 43 -13.04 -15.10 -0.85
N GLY A 44 -13.77 -14.20 -1.52
CA GLY A 44 -13.64 -12.75 -1.33
C GLY A 44 -12.26 -12.21 -1.72
N GLY A 45 -11.68 -11.35 -0.87
CA GLY A 45 -10.28 -10.89 -0.98
C GLY A 45 -9.98 -9.97 -2.17
N ILE A 46 -11.03 -9.38 -2.77
CA ILE A 46 -10.92 -8.41 -3.88
C ILE A 46 -10.18 -7.17 -3.41
N LEU A 47 -9.20 -6.72 -4.20
CA LEU A 47 -8.65 -5.38 -4.06
C LEU A 47 -9.59 -4.41 -4.78
N ARG A 48 -10.16 -3.46 -4.05
CA ARG A 48 -11.04 -2.43 -4.59
C ARG A 48 -10.31 -1.10 -4.59
N ILE A 49 -10.16 -0.49 -5.77
CA ILE A 49 -9.51 0.79 -5.99
C ILE A 49 -10.56 1.82 -6.38
N PHE A 50 -10.45 3.03 -5.83
CA PHE A 50 -11.37 4.14 -6.06
C PHE A 50 -10.63 5.33 -6.69
N PRO A 51 -10.35 5.31 -8.02
CA PRO A 51 -9.52 6.34 -8.64
C PRO A 51 -10.09 7.75 -8.45
N GLU A 52 -9.26 8.69 -8.02
CA GLU A 52 -9.68 10.06 -7.75
C GLU A 52 -10.25 10.75 -9.00
N GLY A 53 -11.38 11.44 -8.83
CA GLY A 53 -12.05 12.14 -9.93
C GLY A 53 -12.69 11.22 -10.98
N LYS A 54 -12.76 9.91 -10.73
CA LYS A 54 -13.45 8.95 -11.61
C LYS A 54 -14.76 8.49 -10.97
N SER A 55 -15.77 8.27 -11.81
CA SER A 55 -17.08 7.75 -11.40
C SER A 55 -17.08 6.23 -11.21
N TYR A 56 -16.07 5.54 -11.71
CA TYR A 56 -15.97 4.08 -11.63
C TYR A 56 -15.12 3.65 -10.44
N VAL A 57 -15.35 2.40 -10.02
CA VAL A 57 -14.55 1.66 -9.05
C VAL A 57 -13.90 0.49 -9.78
N ALA A 58 -12.64 0.20 -9.49
CA ALA A 58 -11.92 -0.91 -10.08
C ALA A 58 -11.76 -2.05 -9.06
N ASP A 59 -12.40 -3.17 -9.33
CA ASP A 59 -12.26 -4.40 -8.55
C ASP A 59 -11.24 -5.33 -9.23
N VAL A 60 -10.21 -5.73 -8.48
CA VAL A 60 -9.13 -6.59 -8.97
C VAL A 60 -9.09 -7.86 -8.14
N GLU A 61 -9.39 -8.97 -8.80
CA GLU A 61 -9.25 -10.30 -8.21
C GLU A 61 -7.77 -10.67 -8.01
N PRO A 62 -7.40 -11.29 -6.87
CA PRO A 62 -6.02 -11.63 -6.56
C PRO A 62 -5.60 -12.96 -7.21
N ILE A 63 -5.89 -13.17 -8.49
CA ILE A 63 -5.63 -14.44 -9.18
C ILE A 63 -4.12 -14.68 -9.39
N PHE A 64 -3.72 -15.95 -9.41
CA PHE A 64 -2.34 -16.36 -9.66
C PHE A 64 -1.73 -15.73 -10.92
N ASP A 65 -0.45 -15.35 -10.82
CA ASP A 65 0.37 -14.80 -11.91
C ASP A 65 -0.11 -13.45 -12.46
N ARG A 66 -1.01 -12.77 -11.73
CA ARG A 66 -1.40 -11.39 -12.02
C ARG A 66 -0.40 -10.43 -11.40
N LEU A 67 0.19 -9.59 -12.26
CA LEU A 67 0.95 -8.41 -11.86
C LEU A 67 0.07 -7.16 -12.02
N LEU A 68 0.00 -6.34 -10.98
CA LEU A 68 -0.80 -5.11 -10.92
C LEU A 68 0.10 -3.91 -10.63
N PHE A 69 -0.16 -2.79 -11.30
CA PHE A 69 0.48 -1.51 -11.05
C PHE A 69 -0.56 -0.41 -10.82
N PHE A 70 -0.30 0.47 -9.86
CA PHE A 70 -1.05 1.71 -9.69
C PHE A 70 -0.20 2.77 -8.97
N TRP A 71 -0.59 4.04 -9.12
CA TRP A 71 0.08 5.15 -8.42
C TRP A 71 -0.15 5.05 -6.92
N SER A 72 0.91 5.15 -6.12
CA SER A 72 0.84 4.99 -4.67
C SER A 72 0.20 6.17 -3.95
N ASP A 73 0.10 7.34 -4.59
CA ASP A 73 -0.43 8.55 -3.97
C ASP A 73 -1.97 8.60 -3.93
N ARG A 74 -2.50 9.77 -3.58
CA ARG A 74 -3.94 10.03 -3.38
C ARG A 74 -4.81 9.76 -4.61
N ARG A 75 -4.22 9.54 -5.78
CA ARG A 75 -4.96 9.14 -6.99
C ARG A 75 -5.63 7.77 -6.85
N ASN A 76 -5.12 6.87 -6.00
CA ASN A 76 -5.66 5.50 -5.85
C ASN A 76 -5.90 5.09 -4.39
N PRO A 77 -6.86 5.70 -3.67
CA PRO A 77 -7.36 5.13 -2.43
C PRO A 77 -7.91 3.73 -2.69
N HIS A 78 -7.54 2.76 -1.87
CA HIS A 78 -7.93 1.37 -2.09
C HIS A 78 -8.10 0.61 -0.78
N GLU A 79 -8.88 -0.47 -0.83
CA GLU A 79 -9.15 -1.37 0.28
C GLU A 79 -9.06 -2.83 -0.18
N VAL A 80 -8.76 -3.73 0.75
CA VAL A 80 -8.84 -5.18 0.50
C VAL A 80 -10.07 -5.70 1.22
N GLN A 81 -11.04 -6.19 0.45
CA GLN A 81 -12.24 -6.79 1.01
C GLN A 81 -11.91 -8.02 1.86
N PRO A 82 -12.78 -8.38 2.81
CA PRO A 82 -12.63 -9.60 3.61
C PRO A 82 -12.32 -10.83 2.74
N SER A 83 -11.32 -11.59 3.17
CA SER A 83 -10.92 -12.86 2.56
C SER A 83 -11.32 -14.04 3.45
N TYR A 84 -11.81 -15.12 2.85
CA TYR A 84 -12.28 -16.32 3.53
C TYR A 84 -11.45 -17.56 3.20
N ALA A 85 -10.42 -17.39 2.37
CA ALA A 85 -9.35 -18.35 2.13
C ALA A 85 -7.99 -17.66 2.31
N THR A 86 -6.93 -18.45 2.51
CA THR A 86 -5.59 -17.90 2.64
C THR A 86 -5.13 -17.24 1.34
N ARG A 87 -4.78 -15.95 1.41
CA ARG A 87 -4.41 -15.10 0.27
C ARG A 87 -2.96 -14.62 0.40
N TYR A 88 -2.17 -14.90 -0.62
CA TYR A 88 -0.78 -14.48 -0.75
C TYR A 88 -0.63 -13.37 -1.79
N ALA A 89 0.22 -12.39 -1.45
CA ALA A 89 0.64 -11.34 -2.37
C ALA A 89 2.07 -10.90 -2.06
N MET A 90 2.79 -10.46 -3.09
CA MET A 90 4.07 -9.77 -2.95
C MET A 90 3.92 -8.33 -3.43
N THR A 91 4.33 -7.37 -2.62
CA THR A 91 4.26 -5.95 -2.96
C THR A 91 5.65 -5.34 -3.00
N VAL A 92 5.90 -4.55 -4.04
CA VAL A 92 7.08 -3.69 -4.19
C VAL A 92 6.59 -2.27 -4.43
N TRP A 93 7.25 -1.29 -3.82
CA TRP A 93 7.05 0.11 -4.14
C TRP A 93 8.28 0.66 -4.84
N TYR A 94 8.08 1.25 -6.01
CA TYR A 94 9.11 2.04 -6.68
C TYR A 94 9.12 3.45 -6.12
N PHE A 95 10.30 4.04 -6.06
CA PHE A 95 10.51 5.38 -5.52
C PHE A 95 10.75 6.39 -6.63
N ASP A 96 10.13 7.55 -6.51
CA ASP A 96 10.59 8.75 -7.19
C ASP A 96 11.86 9.27 -6.50
N ALA A 97 12.88 9.60 -7.28
CA ALA A 97 14.20 9.94 -6.74
C ALA A 97 14.19 11.28 -5.98
N GLU A 98 13.49 12.27 -6.51
CA GLU A 98 13.44 13.63 -5.96
C GLU A 98 12.60 13.66 -4.68
N GLU A 99 11.36 13.16 -4.76
CA GLU A 99 10.43 13.09 -3.62
C GLU A 99 11.05 12.27 -2.48
N ARG A 100 11.70 11.15 -2.79
CA ARG A 100 12.38 10.33 -1.77
C ARG A 100 13.55 11.07 -1.13
N ALA A 101 14.33 11.83 -1.91
CA ALA A 101 15.42 12.63 -1.36
C ALA A 101 14.91 13.72 -0.42
N GLU A 102 13.81 14.39 -0.79
CA GLU A 102 13.14 15.38 0.07
C GLU A 102 12.59 14.77 1.35
N ALA A 103 11.89 13.63 1.26
CA ALA A 103 11.35 12.92 2.42
C ALA A 103 12.47 12.55 3.42
N LYS A 104 13.62 12.08 2.93
CA LYS A 104 14.80 11.79 3.76
C LYS A 104 15.41 13.05 4.39
N LYS A 105 15.42 14.19 3.69
CA LYS A 105 15.87 15.48 4.25
C LYS A 105 14.94 15.92 5.39
N LYS A 106 13.61 15.91 5.16
CA LYS A 106 12.60 16.26 6.17
C LYS A 106 12.73 15.40 7.43
N PHE A 107 12.87 14.08 7.28
CA PHE A 107 13.03 13.17 8.41
C PHE A 107 14.29 13.45 9.25
N ARG A 108 15.44 13.68 8.58
CA ARG A 108 16.69 14.04 9.28
C ARG A 108 16.58 15.35 10.06
N ASN A 109 15.93 16.35 9.48
CA ASN A 109 15.73 17.64 10.14
C ASN A 109 14.84 17.48 11.39
N LEU A 110 13.75 16.71 11.30
CA LEU A 110 12.88 16.41 12.43
C LEU A 110 13.64 15.67 13.55
N ALA A 111 14.40 14.63 13.20
CA ALA A 111 15.19 13.87 14.17
C ALA A 111 16.24 14.76 14.87
N GLY A 112 16.91 15.64 14.12
CA GLY A 112 17.86 16.62 14.65
C GLY A 112 17.21 17.64 15.59
N MET A 113 16.02 18.14 15.26
CA MET A 113 15.26 19.06 16.11
C MET A 113 14.81 18.39 17.42
N THR A 114 14.36 17.14 17.37
CA THR A 114 13.97 16.38 18.57
C THR A 114 15.17 16.16 19.51
N LEU A 115 16.34 15.79 18.96
CA LEU A 115 17.56 15.66 19.75
C LEU A 115 17.99 16.99 20.38
N THR A 116 17.88 18.09 19.62
CA THR A 116 18.22 19.43 20.11
C THR A 116 17.28 19.88 21.25
N LYS A 117 15.97 19.66 21.11
CA LYS A 117 15.00 19.93 22.20
C LYS A 117 15.28 19.10 23.45
N CYS A 118 15.60 17.83 23.29
CA CYS A 118 15.95 16.95 24.41
C CYS A 118 17.23 17.41 25.12
N SER A 119 18.24 17.88 24.38
CA SER A 119 19.48 18.41 24.96
C SER A 119 19.33 19.79 25.64
N LEU A 120 18.32 20.58 25.23
CA LEU A 120 18.09 21.92 25.79
C LEU A 120 17.04 21.93 26.92
N GLY A 121 16.42 20.79 27.26
CA GLY A 121 15.43 20.71 28.33
C GLY A 121 14.13 21.50 28.07
N ILE A 122 13.86 21.85 26.81
CA ILE A 122 12.67 22.62 26.42
C ILE A 122 11.57 21.62 26.04
N SER A 123 10.66 21.37 26.98
CA SER A 123 9.41 20.59 26.80
C SER A 123 8.37 21.39 26.02
#